data_AF-A0A958V5T8-F1
#
_entry.id   AF-A0A958V5T8-F1
#
_cell.length_a   1.000
_cell.length_b   1.000
_cell.length_c   1.000
_cell.angle_alpha   90.00
_cell.angle_beta   90.00
_cell.angle_gamma   90.00
#
_symmetry.space_group_name_H-M   'P 1'
#
loop_
_entity.id
_entity.type
_entity.pdbx_description
1 polymer ?
#
loop_
_entity_poly.entity_id
_entity_poly.type
_entity_poly.pdbx_seq_one_letter_code
_entity_poly.pdbx_strand_id
1 'polypeptide(L)' 'MPKTTHVELAIQLLRDAAGFFRNVGEQNRPLKSEMFDNANVYEEVARLLEDDPEGTIKLEED' A
#
# COMPACT_ATOMS: atom_id res chain seq x y z
N MET A 1 -0.86 6.68 26.71
CA MET A 1 -0.83 6.79 25.23
C MET A 1 -1.33 5.48 24.67
N PRO A 2 -2.14 5.48 23.60
CA PRO A 2 -2.49 4.24 22.90
C PRO A 2 -1.22 3.54 22.41
N LYS A 3 -1.20 2.21 22.44
CA LYS A 3 -0.11 1.40 21.89
C LYS A 3 -0.52 0.94 20.48
N THR A 4 0.44 0.97 19.56
CA THR A 4 0.27 0.51 18.17
C THR A 4 1.07 -0.76 17.99
N THR A 5 0.46 -1.77 17.37
CA THR A 5 1.12 -3.01 16.97
C THR A 5 2.02 -2.77 15.75
N HIS A 6 2.98 -3.66 15.51
CA HIS A 6 3.82 -3.55 14.31
C HIS A 6 3.00 -3.63 13.01
N VAL A 7 1.92 -4.43 13.02
CA VAL A 7 1.00 -4.59 11.88
C VAL A 7 0.28 -3.27 11.59
N GLU A 8 -0.30 -2.63 12.61
CA GLU A 8 -0.96 -1.33 12.45
C GLU A 8 0.01 -0.26 11.93
N LEU A 9 1.27 -0.26 12.40
CA LEU A 9 2.30 0.64 11.88
C LEU A 9 2.62 0.35 10.40
N ALA A 10 2.73 -0.91 10.01
CA ALA A 10 2.97 -1.32 8.63
C ALA A 10 1.81 -0.94 7.71
N ILE A 11 0.55 -1.15 8.13
CA ILE A 11 -0.66 -0.75 7.40
C ILE A 11 -0.64 0.76 7.14
N GLN A 12 -0.36 1.57 8.17
CA GLN A 12 -0.29 3.03 8.00
C GLN A 12 0.82 3.42 7.02
N LEU A 13 2.01 2.81 7.13
CA LEU A 13 3.13 3.09 6.23
C LEU A 13 2.78 2.78 4.76
N LEU A 14 2.09 1.66 4.50
CA LEU A 14 1.65 1.28 3.16
C LEU A 14 0.61 2.27 2.59
N ARG A 15 -0.34 2.72 3.43
CA ARG A 15 -1.33 3.72 3.05
C ARG A 15 -0.68 5.08 2.74
N ASP A 16 0.30 5.49 3.54
CA ASP A 16 1.05 6.72 3.31
C ASP A 16 1.85 6.66 2.00
N ALA A 17 2.49 5.52 1.72
CA ALA A 17 3.20 5.28 0.47
C ALA A 17 2.27 5.32 -0.75
N ALA A 18 1.08 4.73 -0.66
CA ALA A 18 0.07 4.85 -1.72
C ALA A 18 -0.33 6.31 -1.97
N GLY A 19 -0.58 7.07 -0.90
CA GLY A 19 -0.86 8.51 -0.99
C GLY A 19 0.29 9.28 -1.65
N PHE A 20 1.54 8.96 -1.31
CA PHE A 20 2.72 9.53 -1.96
C PHE A 20 2.73 9.27 -3.47
N PHE A 21 2.51 8.02 -3.92
CA PHE A 21 2.48 7.71 -5.35
C PHE A 21 1.35 8.44 -6.08
N ARG A 22 0.13 8.50 -5.50
CA ARG A 22 -0.97 9.29 -6.09
C ARG A 22 -0.58 10.76 -6.26
N ASN A 23 0.06 11.34 -5.25
CA ASN A 23 0.53 12.73 -5.31
C ASN A 23 1.61 12.93 -6.39
N VAL A 24 2.53 11.98 -6.58
CA VAL A 24 3.52 12.04 -7.67
C VAL A 24 2.82 11.95 -9.03
N GLY A 25 1.88 11.02 -9.20
CA GLY A 25 1.13 10.84 -10.44
C GLY A 25 0.29 12.05 -10.82
N GLU A 26 -0.34 12.73 -9.86
CA GLU A 26 -1.09 13.97 -10.11
C GLU A 26 -0.18 15.13 -10.56
N GLN A 27 1.05 15.20 -10.04
CA GLN A 27 2.03 16.22 -10.40
C GLN A 27 2.78 15.91 -11.71
N ASN A 28 2.79 14.65 -12.15
CA ASN A 28 3.61 14.19 -13.26
C ASN A 28 2.78 13.34 -14.24
N ARG A 29 2.03 14.03 -15.13
CA ARG A 29 1.10 13.40 -16.09
C ARG A 29 1.68 12.19 -16.85
N PRO A 30 2.93 12.21 -17.36
CA PRO A 30 3.51 11.05 -18.06
C PRO A 30 3.59 9.79 -17.19
N LEU A 31 3.77 9.93 -15.88
CA LEU A 31 3.91 8.82 -14.93
C LEU A 31 2.60 8.49 -14.21
N LYS A 32 1.50 9.21 -14.51
CA LYS A 32 0.27 9.12 -13.71
C LYS A 32 -0.28 7.70 -13.60
N SER A 33 -0.32 6.96 -14.72
CA SER A 33 -0.84 5.59 -14.73
C SER A 33 0.02 4.68 -13.85
N GLU A 34 1.33 4.62 -14.10
CA GLU A 34 2.27 3.76 -13.37
C GLU A 34 2.27 4.07 -11.86
N MET A 35 2.21 5.35 -11.49
CA MET A 35 2.14 5.74 -10.07
C MET A 35 0.80 5.37 -9.45
N PHE A 36 -0.30 5.43 -10.19
CA PHE A 36 -1.61 4.99 -9.69
C PHE A 36 -1.65 3.47 -9.53
N ASP A 37 -1.03 2.72 -10.44
CA ASP A 37 -0.90 1.27 -10.35
C ASP A 37 -0.08 0.90 -9.10
N ASN A 38 1.07 1.56 -8.87
CA ASN A 38 1.84 1.40 -7.64
C ASN A 38 0.99 1.72 -6.40
N ALA A 39 0.28 2.85 -6.38
CA ALA A 39 -0.56 3.19 -5.24
C ALA A 39 -1.61 2.12 -4.94
N ASN A 40 -2.23 1.55 -5.98
CA ASN A 40 -3.24 0.50 -5.82
C ASN A 40 -2.64 -0.77 -5.19
N VAL A 41 -1.44 -1.19 -5.63
CA VAL A 41 -0.74 -2.36 -5.06
C VAL A 41 -0.48 -2.16 -3.56
N TYR A 42 0.03 -0.99 -3.16
CA TYR A 42 0.29 -0.71 -1.74
C TYR A 42 -1.00 -0.70 -0.91
N GLU A 43 -2.09 -0.14 -1.44
CA GLU A 43 -3.41 -0.19 -0.76
C GLU A 43 -3.98 -1.60 -0.67
N GLU A 44 -3.73 -2.46 -1.65
CA GLU A 44 -4.16 -3.86 -1.62
C GLU A 44 -3.43 -4.65 -0.52
N VAL A 45 -2.10 -4.51 -0.43
CA VAL A 45 -1.33 -5.15 0.65
C VAL A 45 -1.73 -4.61 2.02
N ALA A 46 -2.00 -3.30 2.14
CA ALA A 46 -2.50 -2.71 3.38
C ALA A 46 -3.85 -3.30 3.79
N ARG A 47 -4.75 -3.53 2.82
CA ARG A 47 -6.04 -4.20 3.05
C ARG A 47 -5.86 -5.65 3.49
N LEU A 48 -4.98 -6.41 2.83
CA LEU A 48 -4.69 -7.79 3.21
C LEU A 48 -4.19 -7.90 4.66
N LEU A 49 -3.28 -7.02 5.07
CA LEU A 49 -2.77 -6.99 6.45
C LEU A 49 -3.82 -6.54 7.48
N GLU A 50 -4.74 -5.66 7.08
CA GLU A 50 -5.84 -5.19 7.93
C GLU A 50 -6.89 -6.29 8.14
N ASP A 51 -7.18 -7.07 7.09
CA ASP A 51 -8.16 -8.15 7.11
C ASP A 51 -7.62 -9.42 7.79
N ASP A 52 -6.40 -9.84 7.44
CA ASP A 52 -5.72 -11.01 8.00
C ASP A 52 -4.20 -10.78 8.12
N PRO A 53 -3.72 -10.28 9.28
CA PRO A 53 -2.30 -9.99 9.52
C PRO A 53 -1.34 -11.17 9.34
N GLU A 54 -1.84 -12.40 9.49
CA GLU A 54 -1.06 -13.63 9.36
C GLU A 54 -1.46 -14.44 8.12
N GLY A 55 -2.27 -13.84 7.24
CA GLY A 55 -2.77 -14.43 6.02
C GLY A 55 -1.66 -14.81 5.04
N THR A 56 -1.95 -15.78 4.19
CA THR A 56 -1.00 -16.24 3.15
C THR A 56 -1.59 -15.99 1.78
N ILE A 57 -0.76 -15.49 0.86
CA ILE A 57 -1.10 -15.37 -0.56
C ILE A 57 -0.16 -16.26 -1.35
N LYS A 58 -0.67 -16.89 -2.42
CA LYS A 58 0.18 -17.54 -3.40
C LYS A 58 0.62 -16.48 -4.40
N LEU A 59 1.87 -16.04 -4.30
CA LEU A 59 2.50 -15.27 -5.37
C LEU A 59 2.70 -16.23 -6.55
N GLU A 60 2.21 -15.87 -7.73
CA GLU A 60 2.61 -16.59 -8.95
C GLU A 60 4.08 -16.25 -9.21
N GLU A 61 4.93 -17.27 -9.27
CA GLU A 61 6.30 -17.16 -9.77
C GLU A 61 6.23 -17.33 -11.30
N ASP A 62 6.68 -16.32 -12.06
CA ASP A 62 6.82 -16.38 -13.52
C ASP A 62 7.77 -17.51 -13.98
#